data_AF-A0A1F7I957-F1
#
_entry.id   AF-A0A1F7I957-F1
#
_cell.length_a   1.000
_cell.length_b   1.000
_cell.length_c   1.000
_cell.angle_alpha   90.00
_cell.angle_beta   90.00
_cell.angle_gamma   90.00
#
_symmetry.space_group_name_H-M   'P 1'
#
loop_
_entity.id
_entity.type
_entity.pdbx_description
1 polymer ?
#
loop_
_entity_poly.entity_id
_entity_poly.type
_entity_poly.pdbx_seq_one_letter_code
_entity_poly.pdbx_strand_id
1 'polypeptide(L)' 'MDKTVYVCTGTCAAEISEEEHAGGLTVCGTEGCSMIGKPFEKRLKCENCGDLHEPKEDGDHGHDHNH' A
#
# COMPACT_ATOMS: atom_id res chain seq x y z
N MET A 1 2.01 17.00 -3.03
CA MET A 1 0.66 16.43 -2.87
C MET A 1 0.84 15.09 -2.15
N ASP A 2 -0.21 14.32 -1.91
CA ASP A 2 -0.07 12.89 -1.70
C ASP A 2 0.07 12.17 -3.05
N LYS A 3 0.85 11.08 -3.07
CA LYS A 3 1.04 10.24 -4.26
C LYS A 3 0.66 8.80 -3.96
N THR A 4 0.08 8.11 -4.94
CA THR A 4 -0.19 6.67 -4.84
C THR A 4 1.11 5.88 -4.88
N VAL A 5 1.33 5.05 -3.89
CA VAL A 5 2.42 4.08 -3.82
C VAL A 5 1.86 2.71 -3.46
N TYR A 6 2.60 1.66 -3.80
CA TYR A 6 2.27 0.29 -3.45
C TYR A 6 3.35 -0.21 -2.51
N VAL A 7 2.96 -0.61 -1.31
CA VAL A 7 3.89 -0.95 -0.23
C VAL A 7 3.70 -2.40 0.21
N CYS A 8 4.82 -3.07 0.46
CA CYS A 8 4.82 -4.40 1.03
C CYS A 8 4.67 -4.26 2.54
N THR A 9 3.58 -4.79 3.09
CA THR A 9 3.29 -4.80 4.53
C THR A 9 4.12 -5.84 5.30
N GLY A 10 5.09 -6.48 4.64
CA GLY A 10 6.04 -7.40 5.26
C GLY A 10 7.22 -6.71 5.94
N THR A 11 8.14 -7.52 6.45
CA THR A 11 9.37 -7.06 7.14
C THR A 11 10.29 -6.20 6.28
N CYS A 12 10.17 -6.30 4.96
CA CYS A 12 11.01 -5.58 4.01
C CYS A 12 10.55 -4.14 3.74
N ALA A 13 9.30 -3.79 4.04
CA ALA A 13 8.72 -2.46 3.81
C ALA A 13 9.02 -1.89 2.39
N ALA A 14 9.09 -2.78 1.39
CA ALA A 14 9.40 -2.39 0.02
C ALA A 14 8.30 -1.48 -0.54
N GLU A 15 8.68 -0.37 -1.17
CA GLU A 15 7.77 0.60 -1.78
C GLU A 15 8.02 0.66 -3.28
N ILE A 16 6.96 0.62 -4.07
CA ILE A 16 7.01 0.79 -5.52
C ILE A 16 5.99 1.85 -5.97
N SER A 17 6.25 2.48 -7.11
CA SER A 17 5.34 3.44 -7.72
C SER A 17 4.21 2.74 -8.47
N GLU A 18 3.15 3.49 -8.80
CA GLU A 18 2.08 2.98 -9.67
C GLU A 18 2.57 2.50 -11.04
N GLU A 19 3.58 3.17 -11.61
CA GLU A 19 4.20 2.79 -12.88
C GLU A 19 4.85 1.39 -12.82
N GLU A 20 5.56 1.08 -11.73
CA GLU A 20 6.18 -0.23 -11.51
C GLU A 20 5.10 -1.31 -11.35
N HIS A 21 4.05 -1.01 -10.59
CA HIS A 21 2.92 -1.90 -10.40
C HIS A 21 2.18 -2.16 -11.73
N ALA A 22 1.97 -1.11 -12.54
CA ALA A 22 1.38 -1.20 -13.87
C ALA A 22 2.29 -1.93 -14.87
N GLY A 23 3.61 -1.88 -14.67
CA GLY A 23 4.60 -2.65 -15.39
C GLY A 23 4.60 -4.15 -15.08
N GLY A 24 3.78 -4.60 -14.13
CA GLY A 24 3.63 -6.01 -13.75
C GLY A 24 4.28 -6.38 -12.41
N LEU A 25 4.92 -5.43 -11.73
CA LEU A 25 5.49 -5.65 -10.39
C LEU A 25 4.38 -5.56 -9.33
N THR A 26 3.49 -6.55 -9.31
CA THR A 26 2.32 -6.55 -8.41
C THR A 26 2.57 -7.26 -7.09
N VAL A 27 3.67 -8.02 -6.96
CA VAL A 27 4.01 -8.85 -5.80
C VAL A 27 5.40 -8.56 -5.26
N CYS A 28 5.57 -8.65 -3.95
CA CYS A 28 6.85 -8.46 -3.31
C CYS A 28 7.82 -9.60 -3.68
N GLY A 29 8.94 -9.24 -4.30
CA GLY A 29 10.01 -10.19 -4.67
C GLY A 29 11.20 -10.23 -3.69
N THR A 30 11.11 -9.55 -2.53
CA THR A 30 12.24 -9.42 -1.62
C THR A 30 12.54 -10.73 -0.91
N GLU A 31 13.74 -11.28 -1.17
CA GLU A 31 14.23 -12.48 -0.50
C GLU A 31 14.30 -12.27 1.02
N GLY A 32 13.76 -13.23 1.79
CA GLY A 32 13.68 -13.14 3.24
C GLY A 32 12.55 -12.24 3.79
N CYS A 33 11.71 -11.64 2.94
CA CYS A 33 10.54 -10.91 3.41
C CYS A 33 9.43 -11.88 3.86
N SER A 34 8.76 -11.56 4.97
CA SER A 34 7.62 -12.36 5.47
C SER A 34 6.44 -12.40 4.48
N MET A 35 6.36 -11.41 3.59
CA MET A 35 5.32 -11.24 2.58
C MET A 35 5.84 -11.46 1.15
N ILE A 36 6.95 -12.19 0.98
CA ILE A 36 7.44 -12.58 -0.34
C ILE A 36 6.35 -13.31 -1.14
N GLY A 37 6.18 -12.95 -2.40
CA GLY A 37 5.13 -13.45 -3.29
C GLY A 37 3.72 -12.95 -3.00
N LYS A 38 3.53 -12.09 -1.98
CA LYS A 38 2.24 -11.44 -1.70
C LYS A 38 2.12 -10.11 -2.46
N PRO A 39 0.89 -9.71 -2.83
CA PRO A 39 0.68 -8.46 -3.54
C PRO A 39 1.06 -7.25 -2.67
N PHE A 40 1.49 -6.18 -3.33
CA PHE A 40 1.68 -4.89 -2.66
C PHE A 40 0.32 -4.27 -2.30
N GLU A 41 0.27 -3.54 -1.20
CA GLU A 41 -0.93 -2.84 -0.74
C GLU A 41 -0.90 -1.38 -1.20
N LYS A 42 -2.01 -0.90 -1.76
CA LYS A 42 -2.12 0.47 -2.24
C LYS A 42 -2.20 1.44 -1.06
N ARG A 43 -1.31 2.42 -1.00
CA ARG A 43 -1.23 3.47 0.02
C ARG A 43 -1.02 4.85 -0.62
N LEU A 44 -1.39 5.90 0.09
CA LEU A 44 -1.07 7.29 -0.23
C LEU A 44 0.14 7.71 0.58
N LYS A 45 1.20 8.14 -0.08
CA LYS A 45 2.40 8.71 0.56
C LYS A 45 2.34 10.23 0.51
N CYS A 46 2.36 10.85 1.68
CA CYS A 46 2.52 12.29 1.80
C CYS A 46 3.92 12.70 1.33
N GLU A 47 4.04 13.47 0.24
CA GLU A 47 5.36 13.91 -0.25
C GLU A 47 6.04 14.91 0.70
N ASN A 48 5.27 15.57 1.56
CA ASN A 48 5.79 16.57 2.51
C ASN A 48 6.35 15.89 3.77
N CYS A 49 5.59 14.97 4.37
CA CYS A 49 5.95 14.35 5.65
C CYS A 49 6.53 12.94 5.51
N GLY A 50 6.32 12.28 4.37
CA GLY A 50 6.69 10.88 4.14
C GLY A 50 5.72 9.85 4.73
N ASP A 51 4.65 10.30 5.38
CA ASP A 51 3.68 9.43 6.05
C ASP A 51 2.82 8.63 5.05
N LEU A 52 2.45 7.40 5.42
CA LEU A 52 1.69 6.47 4.60
C LEU A 52 0.26 6.34 5.15
N HIS A 53 -0.72 6.61 4.31
CA HIS A 53 -2.13 6.53 4.67
C HIS A 53 -2.86 5.59 3.72
N GLU A 54 -3.95 5.00 4.19
CA GLU A 54 -4.83 4.24 3.29
C GLU A 54 -5.50 5.23 2.32
N PRO A 55 -5.62 4.88 1.03
CA PRO A 55 -6.45 5.67 0.14
C PRO A 55 -7.85 5.70 0.76
N LYS A 56 -8.41 6.90 0.94
CA LYS A 56 -9.81 7.02 1.33
C LYS A 56 -10.63 6.50 0.15
N GLU A 57 -10.97 5.22 0.18
CA GLU A 57 -12.09 4.72 -0.59
C GLU A 57 -13.33 5.34 0.05
N ASP A 58 -14.10 6.10 -0.72
CA ASP A 58 -15.45 6.56 -0.37
C ASP A 58 -16.40 5.33 -0.29
N GLY A 59 -16.02 4.35 0.51
CA GLY A 59 -16.81 3.20 0.90
C GLY A 59 -17.26 3.44 2.33
N ASP A 60 -18.46 3.98 2.45
CA ASP A 60 -19.45 3.67 3.49
C ASP A 60 -18.99 2.58 4.48
N HIS A 61 -18.13 2.92 5.44
CA HIS A 61 -18.11 2.22 6.72
C HIS A 61 -19.25 2.84 7.52
N GLY A 62 -20.47 2.41 7.18
CA GLY A 62 -21.60 2.44 8.10
C GLY A 62 -21.18 1.66 9.35
N HIS A 63 -20.58 2.36 10.31
CA HIS A 63 -20.37 1.86 11.64
C HIS A 63 -21.77 1.79 12.28
N ASP A 64 -22.44 0.65 12.07
CA ASP A 64 -23.65 0.29 12.80
C ASP A 64 -23.29 0.24 14.29
N HIS A 65 -23.62 1.32 14.98
CA HIS A 65 -23.79 1.31 16.42
C HIS A 65 -24.96 0.39 16.77
N ASN A 66 -24.72 -0.87 17.14
CA ASN A 66 -25.67 -1.64 17.94
C ASN A 66 -25.03 -2.80 18.71
N HIS A 67 -24.84 -2.64 20.03
CA HIS A 67 -25.74 -3.20 21.06
C HIS A 67 -25.21 -2.91 22.46
#